data_AF-A0A0S9BQP5-F1
#
_entry.id   AF-A0A0S9BQP5-F1
#
_cell.length_a   1.000
_cell.length_b   1.000
_cell.length_c   1.000
_cell.angle_alpha   90.00
_cell.angle_beta   90.00
_cell.angle_gamma   90.00
#
_symmetry.space_group_name_H-M   'P 1'
#
loop_
_entity.id
_entity.type
_entity.pdbx_description
1 polymer ?
#
loop_
_entity_poly.entity_id
_entity_poly.type
_entity_poly.pdbx_seq_one_letter_code
_entity_poly.pdbx_strand_id
1 'polypeptide(L)'
;MEVAMEAPTLHKVRSVRPVGTRAVLAELSGTQDVLALQALLLEHPLPGQLDVLAAAQTVLVTADSPVAARRIAARLLQLDLTAPVQRDGELVLIDTVYDGEDLAEVGQLTGLGPDGVIAAHTGQIWTVAFAGFAPGFGYMVGENQDLEVPRRSSPRTAVPAGSVALAGNYSAVYPRRSPGGWQLLGRTGARMWDLDREQPALAAPGHRVQFRAVRDIVTMAPEHPAQAAAPEAASGLRIVSPGLQSLIQDLGRFGHSGLGVSAAGALDRASLRRANRLVGNARSAAAVETVAGGLSVQAVGDQVLAVTGAPAELTVETPSEDDFEPAWRTIPMATPFALLDGETLVIGAPQSGFRSYLAVRGGVDTAPVLGSRSTDTMSGIGPAPLAAGQLLAAGGEAESGVVGHPELQPDFPDTGVTVLDVVPGPRADWFDQ
;
A
#
# COMPACT_ATOMS: atom_id res chain seq x y z
N MET A 1 15.42 43.46 -35.19
CA MET A 1 15.75 42.70 -33.96
C MET A 1 14.64 41.68 -33.81
N GLU A 2 14.88 40.50 -34.36
CA GLU A 2 13.92 39.40 -34.38
C GLU A 2 13.82 38.83 -32.97
N VAL A 3 12.64 38.92 -32.36
CA VAL A 3 12.32 38.19 -31.14
C VAL A 3 12.25 36.72 -31.57
N ALA A 4 13.26 35.94 -31.21
CA ALA A 4 13.22 34.50 -31.36
C ALA A 4 12.01 33.97 -30.58
N MET A 5 10.95 33.61 -31.28
CA MET A 5 9.86 32.82 -30.72
C MET A 5 10.46 31.47 -30.33
N GLU A 6 10.59 31.20 -29.03
CA GLU A 6 10.86 29.85 -28.53
C GLU A 6 9.84 28.89 -29.16
N ALA A 7 10.35 27.88 -29.87
CA ALA A 7 9.50 26.83 -30.40
C ALA A 7 8.76 26.18 -29.22
N PRO A 8 7.45 25.90 -29.33
CA PRO A 8 6.69 25.33 -28.22
C PRO A 8 7.34 24.02 -27.79
N THR A 9 7.76 23.96 -26.52
CA THR A 9 8.37 22.78 -25.93
C THR A 9 7.36 21.65 -25.97
N LEU A 10 7.59 20.64 -26.80
CA LEU A 10 6.69 19.48 -26.89
C LEU A 10 6.79 18.68 -25.59
N HIS A 11 5.73 18.72 -24.79
CA HIS A 11 5.62 17.95 -23.55
C HIS A 11 5.29 16.49 -23.91
N LYS A 12 6.24 15.58 -23.66
CA LYS A 12 6.12 14.16 -24.02
C LYS A 12 6.95 13.26 -23.13
N VAL A 13 6.61 11.97 -23.14
CA VAL A 13 7.46 10.92 -22.54
C VAL A 13 8.76 10.79 -23.34
N ARG A 14 9.90 10.90 -22.67
CA ARG A 14 11.24 10.85 -23.28
C ARG A 14 11.69 9.41 -23.56
N SER A 15 11.45 8.53 -22.60
CA SER A 15 11.80 7.11 -22.69
C SER A 15 10.84 6.30 -21.83
N VAL A 16 10.74 4.99 -22.10
CA VAL A 16 10.03 4.05 -21.24
C VAL A 16 10.91 2.84 -21.01
N ARG A 17 11.10 2.47 -19.75
CA ARG A 17 11.96 1.36 -19.34
C ARG A 17 11.16 0.27 -18.65
N PRO A 18 11.45 -1.02 -18.87
CA PRO A 18 10.80 -2.09 -18.14
C PRO A 18 11.19 -2.06 -16.65
N VAL A 19 10.23 -2.39 -15.79
CA VAL A 19 10.44 -2.63 -14.36
C VAL A 19 9.91 -4.03 -14.05
N GLY A 20 10.82 -5.00 -14.01
CA GLY A 20 10.45 -6.41 -13.98
C GLY A 20 9.64 -6.80 -15.21
N THR A 21 8.67 -7.70 -15.03
CA THR A 21 7.85 -8.23 -16.15
C THR A 21 6.49 -7.56 -16.29
N ARG A 22 6.07 -6.73 -15.33
CA ARG A 22 4.68 -6.25 -15.20
C ARG A 22 4.56 -4.76 -14.90
N ALA A 23 5.64 -4.00 -14.95
CA ALA A 23 5.58 -2.55 -14.81
C ALA A 23 6.54 -1.88 -15.79
N VAL A 24 6.29 -0.59 -16.03
CA VAL A 24 7.11 0.25 -16.92
C VAL A 24 7.30 1.62 -16.29
N LEU A 25 8.49 2.18 -16.45
CA LEU A 25 8.88 3.48 -15.92
C LEU A 25 9.02 4.47 -17.09
N ALA A 26 8.10 5.42 -17.19
CA ALA A 26 8.21 6.54 -18.10
C ALA A 26 9.16 7.59 -17.52
N GLU A 27 10.06 8.12 -18.34
CA GLU A 27 10.96 9.22 -18.00
C GLU A 27 10.50 10.51 -18.69
N LEU A 28 10.45 11.60 -17.94
CA LEU A 28 9.90 12.88 -18.40
C LEU A 28 10.89 14.04 -18.18
N SER A 29 10.57 15.22 -18.72
CA SER A 29 11.51 16.36 -18.66
C SER A 29 11.50 17.10 -17.34
N GLY A 30 10.38 17.06 -16.61
CA GLY A 30 10.21 17.76 -15.35
C GLY A 30 8.83 17.50 -14.74
N THR A 31 8.57 18.17 -13.61
CA THR A 31 7.40 17.95 -12.76
C THR A 31 6.07 18.22 -13.48
N GLN A 32 6.01 19.21 -14.38
CA GLN A 32 4.78 19.51 -15.13
C GLN A 32 4.36 18.33 -16.02
N ASP A 33 5.31 17.73 -16.75
CA ASP A 33 5.03 16.54 -17.58
C ASP A 33 4.60 15.36 -16.72
N VAL A 34 5.23 15.16 -15.57
CA VAL A 34 4.89 14.08 -14.62
C VAL A 34 3.45 14.24 -14.16
N LEU A 35 3.06 15.44 -13.73
CA LEU A 35 1.70 15.75 -13.27
C LEU A 35 0.69 15.56 -14.40
N ALA A 36 1.01 16.04 -15.61
CA ALA A 36 0.15 15.87 -16.79
C ALA A 36 -0.05 14.39 -17.14
N LEU A 37 1.02 13.60 -17.18
CA LEU A 37 0.93 12.17 -17.47
C LEU A 37 0.18 11.41 -16.38
N GLN A 38 0.45 11.69 -15.10
CA GLN A 38 -0.25 11.04 -14.00
C GLN A 38 -1.74 11.32 -14.06
N ALA A 39 -2.14 12.58 -14.21
CA ALA A 39 -3.54 12.97 -14.30
C ALA A 39 -4.23 12.31 -15.50
N LEU A 40 -3.59 12.30 -16.67
CA LEU A 40 -4.11 11.64 -17.87
C LEU A 40 -4.35 10.14 -17.63
N LEU A 41 -3.42 9.43 -16.97
CA LEU A 41 -3.55 7.99 -16.71
C LEU A 41 -4.53 7.67 -15.58
N LEU A 42 -4.76 8.59 -14.64
CA LEU A 42 -5.79 8.45 -13.61
C LEU A 42 -7.19 8.68 -14.19
N GLU A 43 -7.35 9.66 -15.09
CA GLU A 43 -8.63 9.97 -15.74
C GLU A 43 -8.98 8.98 -16.84
N HIS A 44 -7.97 8.51 -17.58
CA HIS A 44 -8.11 7.57 -18.68
C HIS A 44 -7.11 6.41 -18.55
N PRO A 45 -7.36 5.46 -17.61
CA PRO A 45 -6.50 4.29 -17.45
C PRO A 45 -6.34 3.50 -18.74
N LEU A 46 -5.11 3.09 -19.04
CA LEU A 46 -4.85 2.24 -20.20
C LEU A 46 -5.34 0.80 -19.95
N PRO A 47 -5.71 0.04 -20.99
CA PRO A 47 -6.12 -1.36 -20.82
C PRO A 47 -5.06 -2.20 -20.10
N GLY A 48 -5.46 -2.82 -18.98
CA GLY A 48 -4.60 -3.63 -18.12
C GLY A 48 -3.72 -2.82 -17.15
N GLN A 49 -3.90 -1.49 -17.05
CA GLN A 49 -3.29 -0.67 -16.01
C GLN A 49 -3.90 -1.00 -14.64
N LEU A 50 -3.04 -1.32 -13.68
CA LEU A 50 -3.41 -1.53 -12.27
C LEU A 50 -3.12 -0.31 -11.41
N ASP A 51 -1.99 0.38 -11.66
CA ASP A 51 -1.54 1.45 -10.77
C ASP A 51 -0.64 2.45 -11.50
N VAL A 52 -0.59 3.67 -10.98
CA VAL A 52 0.20 4.79 -11.51
C VAL A 52 0.83 5.55 -10.35
N LEU A 53 2.17 5.58 -10.34
CA LEU A 53 2.96 6.25 -9.31
C LEU A 53 3.87 7.29 -9.94
N ALA A 54 3.57 8.57 -9.68
CA ALA A 54 4.45 9.69 -10.03
C ALA A 54 5.59 9.85 -9.01
N ALA A 55 6.74 10.30 -9.50
CA ALA A 55 7.87 10.77 -8.73
C ALA A 55 8.51 11.97 -9.46
N ALA A 56 9.63 12.50 -8.98
CA ALA A 56 10.22 13.76 -9.45
C ALA A 56 10.27 13.95 -10.98
N GLN A 57 10.72 12.94 -11.74
CA GLN A 57 10.84 12.98 -13.20
C GLN A 57 10.37 11.68 -13.87
N THR A 58 9.63 10.86 -13.14
CA THR A 58 9.23 9.53 -13.61
C THR A 58 7.80 9.21 -13.24
N VAL A 59 7.16 8.39 -14.07
CA VAL A 59 5.86 7.78 -13.78
C VAL A 59 5.99 6.27 -13.95
N LEU A 60 5.80 5.53 -12.87
CA LEU A 60 5.74 4.07 -12.88
C LEU A 60 4.29 3.65 -13.14
N VAL A 61 4.06 2.83 -14.17
CA VAL A 61 2.77 2.23 -14.47
C VAL A 61 2.85 0.73 -14.25
N THR A 62 2.02 0.21 -13.36
CA THR A 62 1.92 -1.23 -13.07
C THR A 62 0.79 -1.85 -13.87
N ALA A 63 0.98 -3.06 -14.38
CA ALA A 63 0.04 -3.76 -15.24
C ALA A 63 -0.41 -5.13 -14.72
N ASP A 64 -1.58 -5.57 -15.18
CA ASP A 64 -2.20 -6.85 -14.82
C ASP A 64 -1.49 -8.08 -15.42
N SER A 65 -0.64 -7.85 -16.42
CA SER A 65 0.01 -8.89 -17.18
C SER A 65 1.26 -8.35 -17.89
N PRO A 66 2.22 -9.23 -18.23
CA PRO A 66 3.37 -8.82 -19.04
C PRO A 66 3.01 -8.30 -20.43
N VAL A 67 1.91 -8.79 -21.01
CA VAL A 67 1.42 -8.33 -22.31
C VAL A 67 0.87 -6.90 -22.22
N ALA A 68 0.09 -6.61 -21.18
CA ALA A 68 -0.40 -5.25 -20.93
C ALA A 68 0.76 -4.28 -20.68
N ALA A 69 1.77 -4.66 -19.88
CA ALA A 69 2.95 -3.82 -19.64
C ALA A 69 3.65 -3.39 -20.94
N ARG A 70 3.87 -4.32 -21.89
CA ARG A 70 4.48 -3.99 -23.19
C ARG A 70 3.60 -3.07 -24.04
N ARG A 71 2.28 -3.28 -24.03
CA ARG A 71 1.33 -2.42 -24.76
C ARG A 71 1.28 -1.01 -24.17
N ILE A 72 1.29 -0.90 -22.84
CA ILE A 72 1.37 0.36 -22.11
C ILE A 72 2.67 1.09 -22.48
N ALA A 73 3.82 0.40 -22.49
CA ALA A 73 5.08 1.03 -22.88
C ALA A 73 5.02 1.70 -24.27
N ALA A 74 4.51 0.97 -25.27
CA ALA A 74 4.36 1.49 -26.61
C ALA A 74 3.39 2.68 -26.67
N ARG A 75 2.31 2.65 -25.87
CA ARG A 75 1.31 3.72 -25.83
C ARG A 75 1.84 4.98 -25.16
N LEU A 76 2.57 4.86 -24.05
CA LEU A 76 3.12 6.00 -23.30
C LEU A 76 4.01 6.89 -24.18
N LEU A 77 4.81 6.30 -25.07
CA LEU A 77 5.67 7.04 -26.01
C LEU A 77 4.90 7.85 -27.07
N GLN A 78 3.61 7.57 -27.26
CA GLN A 78 2.75 8.24 -28.24
C GLN A 78 1.85 9.30 -27.61
N LEU A 79 1.89 9.47 -26.28
CA LEU A 79 1.04 10.44 -25.59
C LEU A 79 1.61 11.85 -25.79
N ASP A 80 0.72 12.76 -26.18
CA ASP A 80 0.97 14.19 -26.20
C ASP A 80 0.53 14.78 -24.85
N LEU A 81 1.47 15.36 -24.12
CA LEU A 81 1.24 15.98 -22.81
C LEU A 81 1.12 17.50 -22.92
N THR A 82 1.07 18.05 -24.14
CA THR A 82 0.99 19.50 -24.41
C THR A 82 -0.39 20.07 -24.11
N ALA A 83 -1.44 19.23 -24.13
CA ALA A 83 -2.76 19.64 -23.70
C ALA A 83 -2.70 20.01 -22.20
N PRO A 84 -3.08 21.24 -21.82
CA PRO A 84 -3.02 21.63 -20.42
C PRO A 84 -4.01 20.77 -19.64
N VAL A 85 -3.50 19.90 -18.77
CA VAL A 85 -4.30 19.40 -17.66
C VAL A 85 -4.44 20.57 -16.69
N GLN A 86 -5.33 21.51 -17.03
CA GLN A 86 -5.74 22.57 -16.13
C GLN A 86 -6.60 21.93 -15.04
N ARG A 87 -5.93 21.49 -13.98
CA ARG A 87 -6.54 21.45 -12.66
C ARG A 87 -5.80 22.45 -11.81
N ASP A 88 -6.40 23.63 -11.66
CA ASP A 88 -6.24 24.37 -10.43
C ASP A 88 -6.82 23.48 -9.33
N GLY A 89 -5.98 22.59 -8.79
CA GLY A 89 -6.37 21.72 -7.70
C GLY A 89 -6.90 22.54 -6.54
N GLU A 90 -7.74 21.91 -5.72
CA GLU A 90 -8.31 22.53 -4.53
C GLU A 90 -7.19 23.19 -3.71
N LEU A 91 -7.44 24.43 -3.26
CA LEU A 91 -6.51 25.14 -2.38
C LEU A 91 -6.77 24.70 -0.94
N VAL A 92 -5.82 23.98 -0.37
CA VAL A 92 -5.83 23.48 0.99
C VAL A 92 -5.04 24.41 1.89
N LEU A 93 -5.68 24.95 2.92
CA LEU A 93 -5.01 25.77 3.94
C LEU A 93 -4.52 24.88 5.09
N ILE A 94 -3.23 24.96 5.41
CA ILE A 94 -2.62 24.22 6.53
C ILE A 94 -2.13 25.21 7.59
N ASP A 95 -2.83 25.24 8.72
CA ASP A 95 -2.40 26.00 9.90
C ASP A 95 -1.17 25.37 10.52
N THR A 96 -0.12 26.18 10.73
CA THR A 96 1.19 25.72 11.19
C THR A 96 1.70 26.61 12.30
N VAL A 97 2.10 25.98 13.41
CA VAL A 97 2.91 26.61 14.45
C VAL A 97 4.37 26.43 14.05
N TYR A 98 5.08 27.53 13.85
CA TYR A 98 6.49 27.53 13.43
C TYR A 98 7.42 27.48 14.66
N ASP A 99 7.45 26.31 15.29
CA ASP A 99 8.26 25.98 16.48
C ASP A 99 9.26 24.84 16.21
N GLY A 100 9.55 24.55 14.93
CA GLY A 100 10.38 23.44 14.53
C GLY A 100 11.84 23.61 14.95
N GLU A 101 12.46 22.51 15.36
CA GLU A 101 13.84 22.48 15.87
C GLU A 101 14.88 22.99 14.86
N ASP A 102 14.62 22.88 13.56
CA ASP A 102 15.56 23.26 12.50
C ASP A 102 15.27 24.65 11.92
N LEU A 103 14.22 25.36 12.38
CA LEU A 103 13.81 26.63 11.80
C LEU A 103 14.93 27.68 11.82
N ALA A 104 15.69 27.74 12.91
CA ALA A 104 16.83 28.65 13.03
C ALA A 104 17.99 28.26 12.10
N GLU A 105 18.26 26.97 11.94
CA GLU A 105 19.29 26.46 11.02
C GLU A 105 18.92 26.74 9.56
N VAL A 106 17.66 26.50 9.18
CA VAL A 106 17.14 26.84 7.84
C VAL A 106 17.25 28.35 7.59
N GLY A 107 16.98 29.19 8.59
CA GLY A 107 17.16 30.63 8.50
C GLY A 107 18.61 31.04 8.23
N GLN A 108 19.59 30.29 8.75
CA GLN A 108 21.02 30.52 8.47
C GLN A 108 21.41 30.01 7.07
N LEU A 109 20.96 28.82 6.68
CA LEU A 109 21.26 28.21 5.38
C LEU A 109 20.73 29.04 4.21
N THR A 110 19.55 29.66 4.38
CA THR A 110 18.90 30.51 3.36
C THR A 110 19.34 31.97 3.43
N GLY A 111 19.94 32.41 4.55
CA GLY A 111 20.27 33.81 4.82
C GLY A 111 19.06 34.70 5.17
N LEU A 112 17.86 34.14 5.32
CA LEU A 112 16.62 34.86 5.59
C LEU A 112 16.35 35.10 7.08
N GLY A 113 17.01 34.33 7.96
CA GLY A 113 16.63 34.22 9.37
C GLY A 113 15.28 33.53 9.59
N PRO A 114 14.88 33.22 10.85
CA PRO A 114 13.65 32.49 11.15
C PRO A 114 12.39 33.16 10.61
N ASP A 115 12.22 34.47 10.86
CA ASP A 115 11.03 35.20 10.43
C ASP A 115 10.93 35.29 8.91
N GLY A 116 12.07 35.43 8.23
CA GLY A 116 12.13 35.42 6.77
C GLY A 116 11.75 34.07 6.18
N VAL A 117 12.17 32.95 6.80
CA VAL A 117 11.74 31.60 6.41
C VAL A 117 10.23 31.42 6.57
N ILE A 118 9.65 31.88 7.70
CA ILE A 118 8.20 31.82 7.92
C ILE A 118 7.46 32.63 6.84
N ALA A 119 7.91 33.86 6.57
CA ALA A 119 7.31 34.72 5.56
C ALA A 119 7.38 34.09 4.15
N ALA A 120 8.54 33.54 3.78
CA ALA A 120 8.72 32.86 2.49
C ALA A 120 7.89 31.57 2.37
N HIS A 121 7.73 30.80 3.45
CA HIS A 121 7.01 29.54 3.41
C HIS A 121 5.48 29.74 3.36
N THR A 122 4.98 30.77 4.04
CA THR A 122 3.55 31.12 4.07
C THR A 122 3.11 32.00 2.89
N GLY A 123 4.05 32.76 2.32
CA GLY A 123 3.80 33.74 1.26
C GLY A 123 3.67 33.18 -0.15
N GLN A 124 3.84 31.86 -0.34
CA GLN A 124 3.76 31.20 -1.64
C GLN A 124 2.74 30.06 -1.65
N ILE A 125 2.28 29.71 -2.85
CA ILE A 125 1.51 28.50 -3.06
C ILE A 125 2.47 27.32 -3.31
N TRP A 126 2.16 26.21 -2.65
CA TRP A 126 2.85 24.94 -2.78
C TRP A 126 1.97 23.98 -3.58
N THR A 127 2.49 23.37 -4.64
CA THR A 127 1.75 22.37 -5.43
C THR A 127 2.23 20.97 -5.05
N VAL A 128 1.31 20.06 -4.70
CA VAL A 128 1.65 18.66 -4.45
C VAL A 128 2.09 18.01 -5.76
N ALA A 129 3.39 17.80 -5.94
CA ALA A 129 3.97 17.25 -7.16
C ALA A 129 3.71 15.74 -7.28
N PHE A 130 3.83 15.02 -6.18
CA PHE A 130 3.56 13.58 -6.09
C PHE A 130 3.41 13.19 -4.61
N ALA A 131 2.79 12.05 -4.33
CA ALA A 131 2.76 11.47 -3.00
C ALA A 131 3.49 10.13 -2.97
N GLY A 132 4.02 9.77 -1.80
CA GLY A 132 4.85 8.58 -1.62
C GLY A 132 5.38 8.53 -0.19
N PHE A 133 6.34 7.66 0.11
CA PHE A 133 6.92 7.45 1.45
C PHE A 133 5.95 6.87 2.50
N ALA A 134 4.78 7.48 2.68
CA ALA A 134 3.69 7.00 3.52
C ALA A 134 2.34 7.54 3.00
N PRO A 135 1.20 6.93 3.34
CA PRO A 135 -0.10 7.45 2.96
C PRO A 135 -0.31 8.90 3.40
N GLY A 136 -0.66 9.77 2.46
CA GLY A 136 -0.89 11.19 2.70
C GLY A 136 0.37 12.06 2.80
N PHE A 137 1.58 11.50 2.61
CA PHE A 137 2.79 12.31 2.51
C PHE A 137 2.94 12.82 1.07
N GLY A 138 2.64 14.11 0.88
CA GLY A 138 2.80 14.82 -0.39
C GLY A 138 4.11 15.61 -0.46
N TYR A 139 4.86 15.43 -1.55
CA TYR A 139 6.03 16.24 -1.87
C TYR A 139 5.54 17.49 -2.59
N MET A 140 5.71 18.65 -1.96
CA MET A 140 5.18 19.91 -2.47
C MET A 140 6.28 20.80 -3.03
N VAL A 141 6.06 21.39 -4.20
CA VAL A 141 6.98 22.33 -4.86
C VAL A 141 6.39 23.73 -4.79
N GLY A 142 7.19 24.70 -4.37
CA GLY A 142 6.79 26.10 -4.27
C GLY A 142 6.79 26.83 -5.61
N GLU A 143 6.16 28.01 -5.67
CA GLU A 143 6.21 28.93 -6.81
C GLU A 143 7.61 29.53 -7.02
N ASN A 144 8.43 29.57 -5.97
CA ASN A 144 9.82 29.99 -6.00
C ASN A 144 10.73 28.93 -5.36
N GLN A 145 12.04 29.17 -5.43
CA GLN A 145 13.08 28.27 -4.89
C GLN A 145 13.84 28.92 -3.71
N ASP A 146 13.26 29.95 -3.08
CA ASP A 146 13.92 30.74 -2.02
C ASP A 146 14.19 29.91 -0.74
N LEU A 147 13.54 28.75 -0.62
CA LEU A 147 13.62 27.84 0.52
C LEU A 147 14.30 26.51 0.19
N GLU A 148 15.14 26.47 -0.85
CA GLU A 148 15.94 25.28 -1.15
C GLU A 148 17.00 25.04 -0.07
N VAL A 149 16.88 23.92 0.66
CA VAL A 149 17.83 23.53 1.72
C VAL A 149 18.15 22.05 1.68
N PRO A 150 19.40 21.63 1.94
CA PRO A 150 19.74 20.21 1.96
C PRO A 150 19.03 19.45 3.09
N ARG A 151 18.93 18.13 2.92
CA ARG A 151 18.57 17.23 4.03
C ARG A 151 19.65 17.29 5.11
N ARG A 152 19.28 16.96 6.34
CA ARG A 152 20.24 16.70 7.41
C ARG A 152 21.19 15.58 7.00
N SER A 153 22.46 15.71 7.39
CA SER A 153 23.50 14.70 7.15
C SER A 153 23.21 13.37 7.86
N SER A 154 22.52 13.41 9.00
CA SER A 154 22.04 12.23 9.73
C SER A 154 20.53 12.31 9.92
N PRO A 155 19.76 11.29 9.50
CA PRO A 155 18.31 11.28 9.69
C PRO A 155 17.94 11.05 11.17
N ARG A 156 16.82 11.65 11.60
CA ARG A 156 16.19 11.35 12.89
C ARG A 156 15.61 9.94 12.85
N THR A 157 15.72 9.24 13.98
CA THR A 157 15.08 7.93 14.17
C THR A 157 13.56 8.04 14.24
N ALA A 158 13.03 9.19 14.68
CA ALA A 158 11.62 9.49 14.68
C ALA A 158 11.36 10.99 14.51
N VAL A 159 10.57 11.34 13.51
CA VAL A 159 9.93 12.64 13.30
C VAL A 159 8.47 12.50 13.74
N PRO A 160 7.92 13.43 14.54
CA PRO A 160 6.51 13.41 14.95
C PRO A 160 5.52 13.50 13.78
N ALA A 161 4.31 12.98 13.97
CA ALA A 161 3.20 13.23 13.06
C ALA A 161 2.82 14.73 13.10
N GLY A 162 2.45 15.29 11.96
CA GLY A 162 2.13 16.71 11.80
C GLY A 162 3.35 17.62 11.63
N SER A 163 4.59 17.10 11.67
CA SER A 163 5.78 17.94 11.44
C SER A 163 5.80 18.49 10.02
N VAL A 164 5.95 19.81 9.90
CA VAL A 164 6.12 20.54 8.64
C VAL A 164 7.61 20.70 8.36
N ALA A 165 8.06 20.35 7.17
CA ALA A 165 9.50 20.22 6.90
C ALA A 165 9.91 20.58 5.46
N LEU A 166 11.19 20.90 5.28
CA LEU A 166 11.84 21.17 3.99
C LEU A 166 12.98 20.19 3.68
N ALA A 167 13.16 19.87 2.40
CA ALA A 167 14.35 19.22 1.87
C ALA A 167 14.47 19.37 0.34
N GLY A 168 15.65 19.75 -0.14
CA GLY A 168 15.83 20.22 -1.51
C GLY A 168 14.86 21.36 -1.77
N ASN A 169 14.20 21.33 -2.93
CA ASN A 169 13.15 22.26 -3.33
C ASN A 169 11.74 21.85 -2.85
N TYR A 170 11.62 20.90 -1.92
CA TYR A 170 10.33 20.37 -1.47
C TYR A 170 9.97 20.80 -0.06
N SER A 171 8.69 21.08 0.15
CA SER A 171 8.03 21.10 1.46
C SER A 171 7.14 19.86 1.64
N ALA A 172 6.92 19.43 2.87
CA ALA A 172 6.05 18.30 3.20
C ALA A 172 5.49 18.39 4.62
N VAL A 173 4.42 17.65 4.88
CA VAL A 173 3.91 17.38 6.22
C VAL A 173 3.99 15.88 6.49
N TYR A 174 4.65 15.48 7.58
CA TYR A 174 4.72 14.08 8.00
C TYR A 174 3.35 13.61 8.49
N PRO A 175 2.67 12.66 7.81
CA PRO A 175 1.32 12.23 8.20
C PRO A 175 1.32 11.38 9.48
N ARG A 176 2.46 10.74 9.79
CA ARG A 176 2.64 9.81 10.90
C ARG A 176 4.07 9.89 11.43
N ARG A 177 4.29 9.29 12.61
CA ARG A 177 5.62 9.18 13.19
C ARG A 177 6.49 8.23 12.34
N SER A 178 7.60 8.72 11.83
CA SER A 178 8.53 7.94 10.98
C SER A 178 9.96 8.46 11.06
N PRO A 179 10.99 7.66 10.74
CA PRO A 179 12.35 8.19 10.54
C PRO A 179 12.38 9.25 9.43
N GLY A 180 13.27 10.25 9.53
CA GLY A 180 13.33 11.34 8.55
C GLY A 180 14.50 12.29 8.73
N GLY A 181 15.07 12.75 7.63
CA GLY A 181 16.20 13.70 7.62
C GLY A 181 15.85 15.07 7.02
N TRP A 182 14.57 15.43 6.96
CA TRP A 182 14.15 16.75 6.49
C TRP A 182 14.30 17.77 7.62
N GLN A 183 14.50 19.04 7.24
CA GLN A 183 14.60 20.15 8.18
C GLN A 183 13.20 20.53 8.68
N LEU A 184 12.96 20.42 9.98
CA LEU A 184 11.65 20.66 10.59
C LEU A 184 11.45 22.16 10.88
N LEU A 185 10.43 22.75 10.25
CA LEU A 185 10.06 24.15 10.41
C LEU A 185 9.03 24.39 11.52
N GLY A 186 8.18 23.39 11.77
CA GLY A 186 7.05 23.53 12.68
C GLY A 186 6.18 22.29 12.72
N ARG A 187 4.95 22.49 13.17
CA ARG A 187 3.94 21.43 13.29
C ARG A 187 2.56 21.94 12.88
N THR A 188 1.71 21.02 12.45
CA THR A 188 0.29 21.24 12.18
C THR A 188 -0.58 20.22 12.93
N GLY A 189 -1.82 20.60 13.23
CA GLY A 189 -2.86 19.68 13.70
C GLY A 189 -3.66 19.04 12.56
N ALA A 190 -3.40 19.45 11.31
CA ALA A 190 -4.07 18.90 10.14
C ALA A 190 -3.72 17.41 9.99
N ARG A 191 -4.75 16.55 9.95
CA ARG A 191 -4.55 15.13 9.64
C ARG A 191 -4.36 15.00 8.14
N MET A 192 -3.14 14.74 7.69
CA MET A 192 -2.82 14.59 6.26
C MET A 192 -3.42 13.32 5.65
N TRP A 193 -3.72 12.32 6.48
CA TRP A 193 -4.35 11.07 6.10
C TRP A 193 -5.47 10.71 7.08
N ASP A 194 -6.67 10.44 6.57
CA ASP A 194 -7.84 10.10 7.36
C ASP A 194 -8.82 9.23 6.56
N LEU A 195 -9.00 7.96 6.94
CA LEU A 195 -9.85 7.02 6.19
C LEU A 195 -11.35 7.33 6.29
N ASP A 196 -11.76 8.17 7.25
CA ASP A 196 -13.16 8.53 7.46
C ASP A 196 -13.61 9.69 6.55
N ARG A 197 -12.70 10.25 5.75
CA ARG A 197 -13.00 11.28 4.75
C ARG A 197 -13.38 10.66 3.41
N GLU A 198 -14.19 11.39 2.64
CA GLU A 198 -14.46 11.05 1.23
C GLU A 198 -13.15 10.92 0.42
N GLN A 199 -12.21 11.84 0.64
CA GLN A 199 -10.84 11.75 0.13
C GLN A 199 -9.87 11.56 1.31
N PRO A 200 -9.22 10.39 1.43
CA PRO A 200 -8.39 10.11 2.59
C PRO A 200 -7.19 11.04 2.75
N ALA A 201 -6.56 11.43 1.64
CA ALA A 201 -5.47 12.39 1.63
C ALA A 201 -6.04 13.81 1.72
N LEU A 202 -5.55 14.61 2.67
CA LEU A 202 -5.94 16.03 2.78
C LEU A 202 -5.49 16.83 1.55
N ALA A 203 -4.33 16.51 1.00
CA ALA A 203 -3.78 17.13 -0.20
C ALA A 203 -3.25 16.02 -1.13
N ALA A 204 -3.90 15.84 -2.27
CA ALA A 204 -3.54 14.85 -3.28
C ALA A 204 -2.62 15.49 -4.36
N PRO A 205 -1.91 14.68 -5.16
CA PRO A 205 -1.13 15.20 -6.29
C PRO A 205 -1.96 16.14 -7.18
N GLY A 206 -1.39 17.30 -7.50
CA GLY A 206 -2.06 18.39 -8.22
C GLY A 206 -2.81 19.39 -7.33
N HIS A 207 -3.06 19.11 -6.05
CA HIS A 207 -3.64 20.09 -5.12
C HIS A 207 -2.66 21.22 -4.85
N ARG A 208 -3.23 22.40 -4.57
CA ARG A 208 -2.48 23.58 -4.11
C ARG A 208 -2.59 23.66 -2.60
N VAL A 209 -1.51 24.02 -1.94
CA VAL A 209 -1.42 24.11 -0.48
C VAL A 209 -0.86 25.48 -0.14
N GLN A 210 -1.46 26.15 0.81
CA GLN A 210 -0.89 27.35 1.40
C GLN A 210 -0.82 27.20 2.92
N PHE A 211 0.36 27.45 3.46
CA PHE A 211 0.59 27.40 4.89
C PHE A 211 0.21 28.73 5.53
N ARG A 212 -0.42 28.67 6.70
CA ARG A 212 -0.78 29.85 7.49
C ARG A 212 -0.15 29.75 8.87
N ALA A 213 0.67 30.74 9.22
CA ALA A 213 1.27 30.80 10.55
C ALA A 213 0.19 31.06 11.61
N VAL A 214 0.12 30.20 12.61
CA VAL A 214 -0.75 30.34 13.79
C VAL A 214 0.08 30.24 15.07
N ARG A 215 -0.44 30.78 16.17
CA ARG A 215 0.26 30.76 17.47
C ARG A 215 0.10 29.44 18.20
N ASP A 216 -1.02 28.77 18.02
CA ASP A 216 -1.31 27.48 18.63
C ASP A 216 -2.25 26.66 17.75
N ILE A 217 -2.26 25.35 17.97
CA ILE A 217 -3.11 24.39 17.27
C ILE A 217 -4.09 23.80 18.27
N VAL A 218 -5.38 23.92 17.96
CA VAL A 218 -6.42 23.19 18.68
C VAL A 218 -6.61 21.84 18.02
N THR A 219 -6.06 20.80 18.64
CA THR A 219 -6.31 19.43 18.19
C THR A 219 -7.61 18.95 18.80
N MET A 220 -8.62 18.72 17.96
CA MET A 220 -9.79 17.95 18.40
C MET A 220 -9.37 16.49 18.59
N ALA A 221 -9.62 15.95 19.78
CA ALA A 221 -9.42 14.53 20.02
C ALA A 221 -10.24 13.74 18.99
N PRO A 222 -9.73 12.62 18.44
CA PRO A 222 -10.55 11.74 17.64
C PRO A 222 -11.76 11.33 18.49
N GLU A 223 -12.97 11.67 18.03
CA GLU A 223 -14.13 10.86 18.36
C GLU A 223 -13.76 9.46 17.91
N HIS A 224 -13.55 8.54 18.86
CA HIS A 224 -13.47 7.13 18.52
C HIS A 224 -14.84 6.79 17.98
N PRO A 225 -14.99 6.48 16.67
CA PRO A 225 -16.22 5.86 16.24
C PRO A 225 -16.30 4.58 17.07
N ALA A 226 -17.38 4.43 17.84
CA ALA A 226 -17.68 3.17 18.47
C ALA A 226 -17.60 2.13 17.36
N GLN A 227 -16.62 1.24 17.45
CA GLN A 227 -16.43 0.18 16.47
C GLN A 227 -17.74 -0.58 16.50
N ALA A 228 -18.60 -0.33 15.51
CA ALA A 228 -19.89 -0.96 15.44
C ALA A 228 -19.60 -2.44 15.47
N ALA A 229 -20.05 -3.14 16.52
CA ALA A 229 -19.89 -4.56 16.63
C ALA A 229 -20.41 -5.14 15.32
N ALA A 230 -19.51 -5.71 14.52
CA ALA A 230 -19.92 -6.41 13.32
C ALA A 230 -21.00 -7.41 13.76
N PRO A 231 -22.11 -7.54 13.01
CA PRO A 231 -23.14 -8.51 13.36
C PRO A 231 -22.46 -9.86 13.61
N GLU A 232 -22.78 -10.50 14.73
CA GLU A 232 -22.23 -11.81 15.09
C GLU A 232 -22.50 -12.76 13.92
N ALA A 233 -21.44 -13.14 13.22
CA ALA A 233 -21.56 -14.03 12.09
C ALA A 233 -22.11 -15.36 12.59
N ALA A 234 -23.22 -15.83 12.03
CA ALA A 234 -23.84 -17.09 12.43
C ALA A 234 -22.97 -18.31 12.09
N SER A 235 -21.98 -18.16 11.20
CA SER A 235 -21.07 -19.21 10.77
C SER A 235 -19.71 -18.64 10.33
N GLY A 236 -18.64 -19.43 10.47
CA GLY A 236 -17.30 -19.03 10.09
C GLY A 236 -16.19 -19.78 10.82
N LEU A 237 -15.05 -19.11 11.02
CA LEU A 237 -13.87 -19.65 11.68
C LEU A 237 -13.52 -18.83 12.92
N ARG A 238 -13.60 -19.43 14.10
CA ARG A 238 -13.13 -18.83 15.34
C ARG A 238 -11.62 -19.06 15.46
N ILE A 239 -10.86 -17.98 15.62
CA ILE A 239 -9.42 -18.04 15.85
C ILE A 239 -9.16 -18.53 17.26
N VAL A 240 -8.63 -19.74 17.41
CA VAL A 240 -8.20 -20.28 18.71
C VAL A 240 -6.82 -19.74 19.06
N SER A 241 -5.89 -19.81 18.10
CA SER A 241 -4.54 -19.24 18.20
C SER A 241 -4.18 -18.60 16.86
N PRO A 242 -3.75 -17.31 16.82
CA PRO A 242 -3.34 -16.66 15.57
C PRO A 242 -1.94 -17.08 15.09
N GLY A 243 -1.23 -17.94 15.83
CA GLY A 243 0.18 -18.23 15.60
C GLY A 243 1.06 -17.00 15.86
N LEU A 244 2.23 -16.95 15.22
CA LEU A 244 3.15 -15.80 15.34
C LEU A 244 2.52 -14.51 14.77
N GLN A 245 1.89 -14.64 13.60
CA GLN A 245 1.08 -13.59 12.98
C GLN A 245 0.22 -14.19 11.87
N SER A 246 -1.07 -13.91 11.90
CA SER A 246 -1.99 -14.24 10.82
C SER A 246 -2.73 -12.98 10.37
N LEU A 247 -2.80 -12.78 9.05
CA LEU A 247 -3.36 -11.60 8.41
C LEU A 247 -4.43 -12.02 7.41
N ILE A 248 -5.42 -11.15 7.21
CA ILE A 248 -6.32 -11.28 6.06
C ILE A 248 -5.64 -10.66 4.85
N GLN A 249 -5.54 -11.43 3.77
CA GLN A 249 -4.89 -11.02 2.52
C GLN A 249 -5.73 -11.43 1.30
N ASP A 250 -5.94 -10.48 0.38
CA ASP A 250 -6.38 -10.71 -0.99
C ASP A 250 -5.22 -10.47 -1.97
N LEU A 251 -5.48 -10.13 -3.24
CA LEU A 251 -4.41 -9.85 -4.21
C LEU A 251 -3.74 -8.49 -4.06
N GLY A 252 -4.30 -7.60 -3.23
CA GLY A 252 -3.79 -6.29 -2.92
C GLY A 252 -4.72 -5.14 -3.33
N ARG A 253 -4.24 -3.94 -3.02
CA ARG A 253 -4.88 -2.63 -3.09
C ARG A 253 -4.22 -1.79 -4.19
N PHE A 254 -4.64 -2.00 -5.42
CA PHE A 254 -4.10 -1.27 -6.57
C PHE A 254 -4.84 0.04 -6.79
N GLY A 255 -4.20 0.99 -7.47
CA GLY A 255 -4.79 2.28 -7.86
C GLY A 255 -4.66 3.39 -6.82
N HIS A 256 -4.03 3.11 -5.68
CA HIS A 256 -3.84 4.08 -4.60
C HIS A 256 -2.36 4.42 -4.35
N SER A 257 -1.42 3.89 -5.15
CA SER A 257 0.01 4.16 -4.96
C SER A 257 0.36 5.64 -5.10
N GLY A 258 -0.34 6.37 -5.98
CA GLY A 258 -0.23 7.81 -6.14
C GLY A 258 -0.61 8.64 -4.89
N LEU A 259 -1.16 8.01 -3.84
CA LEU A 259 -1.43 8.60 -2.53
C LEU A 259 -0.45 8.13 -1.43
N GLY A 260 0.56 7.33 -1.79
CA GLY A 260 1.49 6.70 -0.86
C GLY A 260 0.96 5.42 -0.20
N VAL A 261 -0.16 4.86 -0.68
CA VAL A 261 -0.74 3.61 -0.16
C VAL A 261 -0.07 2.42 -0.84
N SER A 262 0.44 1.47 -0.04
CA SER A 262 1.03 0.26 -0.59
C SER A 262 -0.04 -0.71 -1.07
N ALA A 263 0.30 -1.56 -2.04
CA ALA A 263 -0.62 -2.57 -2.54
C ALA A 263 -0.91 -3.66 -1.49
N ALA A 264 -0.04 -3.91 -0.51
CA ALA A 264 -0.15 -5.05 0.39
C ALA A 264 -0.48 -6.36 -0.37
N GLY A 265 -1.35 -7.21 0.20
CA GLY A 265 -1.79 -8.45 -0.41
C GLY A 265 -0.90 -9.63 -0.10
N ALA A 266 -1.36 -10.81 -0.53
CA ALA A 266 -0.64 -12.06 -0.34
C ALA A 266 0.76 -11.98 -0.95
N LEU A 267 1.76 -12.38 -0.16
CA LEU A 267 3.15 -12.41 -0.63
C LEU A 267 3.34 -13.47 -1.74
N ASP A 268 2.88 -14.69 -1.49
CA ASP A 268 2.76 -15.76 -2.49
C ASP A 268 1.33 -15.81 -3.04
N ARG A 269 1.14 -15.01 -4.09
CA ARG A 269 -0.13 -14.92 -4.83
C ARG A 269 -0.49 -16.23 -5.55
N ALA A 270 0.46 -17.12 -5.82
CA ALA A 270 0.17 -18.38 -6.49
C ALA A 270 -0.52 -19.35 -5.52
N SER A 271 -0.01 -19.44 -4.30
CA SER A 271 -0.61 -20.23 -3.22
C SER A 271 -1.98 -19.67 -2.80
N LEU A 272 -2.12 -18.36 -2.59
CA LEU A 272 -3.44 -17.74 -2.34
C LEU A 272 -4.48 -18.16 -3.40
N ARG A 273 -4.13 -18.01 -4.68
CA ARG A 273 -5.02 -18.37 -5.79
C ARG A 273 -5.34 -19.86 -5.82
N ARG A 274 -4.39 -20.71 -5.42
CA ARG A 274 -4.60 -22.16 -5.32
C ARG A 274 -5.60 -22.48 -4.21
N ALA A 275 -5.37 -21.98 -2.99
CA ALA A 275 -6.28 -22.20 -1.86
C ALA A 275 -7.72 -21.81 -2.21
N ASN A 276 -7.89 -20.61 -2.78
CA ASN A 276 -9.21 -20.13 -3.20
C ASN A 276 -9.88 -21.02 -4.25
N ARG A 277 -9.15 -21.45 -5.29
CA ARG A 277 -9.72 -22.35 -6.31
C ARG A 277 -10.17 -23.67 -5.72
N LEU A 278 -9.41 -24.25 -4.79
CA LEU A 278 -9.71 -25.55 -4.18
C LEU A 278 -11.06 -25.53 -3.45
N VAL A 279 -11.43 -24.41 -2.82
CA VAL A 279 -12.74 -24.26 -2.14
C VAL A 279 -13.84 -23.68 -3.04
N GLY A 280 -13.54 -23.38 -4.31
CA GLY A 280 -14.49 -22.84 -5.29
C GLY A 280 -14.66 -21.30 -5.26
N ASN A 281 -13.76 -20.59 -4.58
CA ASN A 281 -13.78 -19.12 -4.55
C ASN A 281 -13.19 -18.50 -5.82
N ALA A 282 -13.50 -17.23 -6.03
CA ALA A 282 -12.74 -16.39 -6.95
C ALA A 282 -11.25 -16.42 -6.57
N ARG A 283 -10.36 -16.49 -7.57
CA ARG A 283 -8.89 -16.53 -7.35
C ARG A 283 -8.36 -15.34 -6.54
N SER A 284 -9.09 -14.24 -6.54
CA SER A 284 -8.76 -12.99 -5.84
C SER A 284 -9.38 -12.86 -4.45
N ALA A 285 -10.18 -13.83 -3.99
CA ALA A 285 -10.86 -13.74 -2.71
C ALA A 285 -9.87 -13.64 -1.53
N ALA A 286 -10.29 -12.98 -0.47
CA ALA A 286 -9.49 -12.85 0.73
C ALA A 286 -9.40 -14.20 1.47
N ALA A 287 -8.21 -14.51 1.95
CA ALA A 287 -7.91 -15.69 2.75
C ALA A 287 -7.02 -15.31 3.94
N VAL A 288 -6.81 -16.24 4.87
CA VAL A 288 -5.87 -16.06 5.98
C VAL A 288 -4.47 -16.43 5.50
N GLU A 289 -3.53 -15.49 5.57
CA GLU A 289 -2.09 -15.72 5.42
C GLU A 289 -1.46 -15.83 6.81
N THR A 290 -0.84 -16.97 7.13
CA THR A 290 -0.13 -17.20 8.40
C THR A 290 1.36 -17.38 8.16
N VAL A 291 2.19 -16.85 9.08
CA VAL A 291 3.64 -17.05 9.06
C VAL A 291 4.07 -18.09 10.10
N ALA A 292 5.05 -18.92 9.75
CA ALA A 292 5.69 -19.89 10.65
C ALA A 292 4.76 -20.95 11.30
N GLY A 293 3.53 -21.11 10.81
CA GLY A 293 2.54 -22.02 11.40
C GLY A 293 1.97 -21.52 12.74
N GLY A 294 1.37 -22.42 13.50
CA GLY A 294 0.77 -22.15 14.81
C GLY A 294 -0.63 -21.52 14.78
N LEU A 295 -1.18 -21.29 13.59
CA LEU A 295 -2.58 -20.92 13.42
C LEU A 295 -3.47 -22.11 13.80
N SER A 296 -4.41 -21.88 14.70
CA SER A 296 -5.46 -22.83 15.06
C SER A 296 -6.83 -22.15 14.94
N VAL A 297 -7.76 -22.79 14.24
CA VAL A 297 -9.12 -22.28 14.00
C VAL A 297 -10.17 -23.35 14.28
N GLN A 298 -11.26 -22.95 14.92
CA GLN A 298 -12.42 -23.80 15.16
C GLN A 298 -13.56 -23.42 14.21
N ALA A 299 -14.21 -24.41 13.62
CA ALA A 299 -15.41 -24.17 12.81
C ALA A 299 -16.60 -23.75 13.68
N VAL A 300 -17.34 -22.74 13.20
CA VAL A 300 -18.66 -22.37 13.68
C VAL A 300 -19.62 -22.60 12.52
N GLY A 301 -20.40 -23.68 12.58
CA GLY A 301 -21.06 -24.30 11.44
C GLY A 301 -20.08 -24.98 10.49
N ASP A 302 -20.56 -25.97 9.73
CA ASP A 302 -19.74 -26.76 8.79
C ASP A 302 -19.06 -25.87 7.73
N GLN A 303 -17.75 -26.05 7.55
CA GLN A 303 -16.93 -25.30 6.60
C GLN A 303 -16.26 -26.21 5.57
N VAL A 304 -15.97 -25.64 4.39
CA VAL A 304 -15.06 -26.25 3.40
C VAL A 304 -13.80 -25.41 3.31
N LEU A 305 -12.66 -26.03 3.60
CA LEU A 305 -11.37 -25.36 3.72
C LEU A 305 -10.34 -25.94 2.75
N ALA A 306 -9.29 -25.16 2.47
CA ALA A 306 -8.06 -25.65 1.86
C ALA A 306 -6.86 -24.85 2.38
N VAL A 307 -5.74 -25.54 2.63
CA VAL A 307 -4.47 -24.91 3.02
C VAL A 307 -3.42 -25.14 1.94
N THR A 308 -2.70 -24.09 1.56
CA THR A 308 -1.63 -24.14 0.55
C THR A 308 -0.43 -23.29 0.97
N GLY A 309 0.66 -23.30 0.21
CA GLY A 309 1.89 -22.58 0.54
C GLY A 309 2.86 -23.49 1.28
N ALA A 310 3.64 -22.91 2.19
CA ALA A 310 4.70 -23.58 2.93
C ALA A 310 4.21 -24.93 3.50
N PRO A 311 4.90 -26.05 3.21
CA PRO A 311 4.48 -27.38 3.61
C PRO A 311 4.49 -27.51 5.13
N ALA A 312 3.32 -27.71 5.70
CA ALA A 312 3.08 -27.89 7.12
C ALA A 312 2.21 -29.13 7.35
N GLU A 313 2.35 -29.72 8.54
CA GLU A 313 1.41 -30.74 9.01
C GLU A 313 0.08 -30.07 9.35
N LEU A 314 -1.02 -30.65 8.85
CA LEU A 314 -2.38 -30.19 9.14
C LEU A 314 -3.10 -31.27 9.92
N THR A 315 -3.57 -30.92 11.11
CA THR A 315 -4.30 -31.83 12.00
C THR A 315 -5.67 -31.24 12.29
N VAL A 316 -6.71 -32.07 12.23
CA VAL A 316 -8.05 -31.73 12.69
C VAL A 316 -8.36 -32.53 13.94
N GLU A 317 -8.74 -31.83 15.00
CA GLU A 317 -9.19 -32.38 16.27
C GLU A 317 -10.71 -32.27 16.35
N THR A 318 -11.37 -33.39 16.63
CA THR A 318 -12.81 -33.45 16.88
C THR A 318 -13.04 -33.36 18.39
N PRO A 319 -13.90 -32.42 18.87
CA PRO A 319 -14.23 -32.33 20.28
C PRO A 319 -14.85 -33.64 20.78
N SER A 320 -14.42 -34.10 21.96
CA SER A 320 -15.03 -35.26 22.63
C SER A 320 -16.13 -34.78 23.57
N GLU A 321 -17.33 -35.35 23.45
CA GLU A 321 -18.48 -35.01 24.32
C GLU A 321 -18.52 -35.82 25.62
N ASP A 322 -17.64 -36.83 25.78
CA ASP A 322 -17.60 -37.77 26.91
C ASP A 322 -16.13 -38.16 27.25
N ASP A 323 -15.90 -38.99 28.28
CA ASP A 323 -14.58 -39.54 28.74
C ASP A 323 -13.77 -40.34 27.67
N PHE A 324 -14.08 -40.18 26.38
CA PHE A 324 -13.31 -40.73 25.26
C PHE A 324 -12.15 -39.81 24.88
N GLU A 325 -11.05 -40.43 24.45
CA GLU A 325 -9.89 -39.73 23.89
C GLU A 325 -10.29 -38.91 22.64
N PRO A 326 -9.80 -37.67 22.51
CA PRO A 326 -10.09 -36.84 21.34
C PRO A 326 -9.64 -37.53 20.05
N ALA A 327 -10.54 -37.57 19.07
CA ALA A 327 -10.23 -38.10 17.75
C ALA A 327 -9.49 -37.04 16.92
N TRP A 328 -8.46 -37.46 16.20
CA TRP A 328 -7.72 -36.58 15.30
C TRP A 328 -7.51 -37.23 13.93
N ARG A 329 -7.43 -36.39 12.90
CA ARG A 329 -7.07 -36.79 11.53
C ARG A 329 -6.06 -35.83 10.91
N THR A 330 -5.21 -36.35 10.03
CA THR A 330 -4.30 -35.53 9.23
C THR A 330 -4.93 -35.17 7.89
N ILE A 331 -4.61 -33.97 7.40
CA ILE A 331 -5.12 -33.46 6.13
C ILE A 331 -3.93 -33.19 5.19
N PRO A 332 -3.96 -33.66 3.93
CA PRO A 332 -2.96 -33.28 2.96
C PRO A 332 -3.06 -31.78 2.61
N MET A 333 -1.91 -31.11 2.50
CA MET A 333 -1.85 -29.77 1.90
C MET A 333 -2.42 -29.78 0.47
N ALA A 334 -2.93 -28.62 0.04
CA ALA A 334 -3.52 -28.40 -1.30
C ALA A 334 -4.65 -29.37 -1.68
N THR A 335 -5.39 -29.85 -0.67
CA THR A 335 -6.60 -30.65 -0.81
C THR A 335 -7.76 -29.91 -0.13
N PRO A 336 -8.95 -29.82 -0.75
CA PRO A 336 -10.12 -29.30 -0.06
C PRO A 336 -10.67 -30.35 0.90
N PHE A 337 -11.12 -29.91 2.07
CA PHE A 337 -11.65 -30.79 3.12
C PHE A 337 -12.78 -30.10 3.88
N ALA A 338 -13.65 -30.91 4.49
CA ALA A 338 -14.64 -30.42 5.43
C ALA A 338 -14.02 -30.27 6.83
N LEU A 339 -14.33 -29.15 7.49
CA LEU A 339 -14.16 -28.94 8.93
C LEU A 339 -15.57 -28.81 9.50
N LEU A 340 -16.01 -29.84 10.23
CA LEU A 340 -17.37 -29.89 10.77
C LEU A 340 -17.51 -28.94 11.96
N ASP A 341 -18.74 -28.53 12.27
CA ASP A 341 -19.02 -27.66 13.41
C ASP A 341 -18.31 -28.14 14.70
N GLY A 342 -17.63 -27.21 15.39
CA GLY A 342 -16.87 -27.48 16.60
C GLY A 342 -15.48 -28.10 16.40
N GLU A 343 -15.17 -28.68 15.24
CA GLU A 343 -13.83 -29.21 14.93
C GLU A 343 -12.78 -28.10 14.85
N THR A 344 -11.55 -28.42 15.26
CA THR A 344 -10.43 -27.48 15.26
C THR A 344 -9.34 -27.93 14.30
N LEU A 345 -8.99 -27.06 13.34
CA LEU A 345 -7.83 -27.22 12.47
C LEU A 345 -6.60 -26.58 13.11
N VAL A 346 -5.50 -27.31 13.16
CA VAL A 346 -4.17 -26.83 13.56
C VAL A 346 -3.22 -26.88 12.37
N ILE A 347 -2.56 -25.76 12.08
CA ILE A 347 -1.49 -25.68 11.09
C ILE A 347 -0.14 -25.71 11.83
N GLY A 348 0.60 -26.80 11.67
CA GLY A 348 1.92 -26.99 12.26
C GLY A 348 2.99 -26.03 11.70
N ALA A 349 4.18 -26.05 12.32
CA ALA A 349 5.32 -25.30 11.80
C ALA A 349 5.78 -25.89 10.44
N PRO A 350 6.04 -25.06 9.42
CA PRO A 350 6.45 -25.56 8.12
C PRO A 350 7.90 -26.08 8.15
N GLN A 351 8.17 -27.13 7.37
CA GLN A 351 9.52 -27.71 7.25
C GLN A 351 10.40 -26.91 6.28
N SER A 352 9.79 -26.26 5.29
CA SER A 352 10.42 -25.35 4.34
C SER A 352 9.45 -24.24 3.97
N GLY A 353 9.97 -23.11 3.47
CA GLY A 353 9.16 -21.90 3.28
C GLY A 353 8.72 -21.25 4.59
N PHE A 354 7.83 -20.26 4.51
CA PHE A 354 7.47 -19.43 5.67
C PHE A 354 5.98 -19.06 5.77
N ARG A 355 5.23 -19.03 4.66
CA ARG A 355 3.85 -18.57 4.61
C ARG A 355 2.91 -19.64 4.08
N SER A 356 1.78 -19.82 4.76
CA SER A 356 0.69 -20.70 4.33
C SER A 356 -0.61 -19.91 4.24
N TYR A 357 -1.51 -20.36 3.35
CA TYR A 357 -2.77 -19.71 3.06
C TYR A 357 -3.92 -20.65 3.37
N LEU A 358 -4.79 -20.26 4.30
CA LEU A 358 -6.04 -20.94 4.62
C LEU A 358 -7.19 -20.20 3.95
N ALA A 359 -7.80 -20.85 2.94
CA ALA A 359 -9.03 -20.38 2.33
C ALA A 359 -10.23 -21.13 2.91
N VAL A 360 -11.32 -20.39 3.11
CA VAL A 360 -12.65 -20.92 3.44
C VAL A 360 -13.58 -20.65 2.27
N ARG A 361 -14.46 -21.59 1.95
CA ARG A 361 -15.47 -21.41 0.91
C ARG A 361 -16.34 -20.17 1.20
N GLY A 362 -16.62 -19.38 0.17
CA GLY A 362 -17.28 -18.08 0.29
C GLY A 362 -16.32 -16.93 0.66
N GLY A 363 -15.04 -17.23 0.91
CA GLY A 363 -14.01 -16.28 1.28
C GLY A 363 -14.15 -15.73 2.69
N VAL A 364 -13.13 -15.00 3.17
CA VAL A 364 -13.20 -14.29 4.45
C VAL A 364 -14.01 -13.01 4.28
N ASP A 365 -15.10 -12.89 5.03
CA ASP A 365 -15.95 -11.71 4.96
C ASP A 365 -15.47 -10.61 5.93
N THR A 366 -14.86 -9.56 5.36
CA THR A 366 -14.28 -8.41 6.04
C THR A 366 -14.39 -7.22 5.11
N ALA A 367 -14.88 -6.08 5.61
CA ALA A 367 -15.11 -4.90 4.77
C ALA A 367 -13.82 -4.48 4.01
N PRO A 368 -13.90 -4.21 2.69
CA PRO A 368 -12.75 -3.71 1.96
C PRO A 368 -12.45 -2.26 2.38
N VAL A 369 -11.17 -1.98 2.61
CA VAL A 369 -10.65 -0.62 2.82
C VAL A 369 -9.90 -0.23 1.56
N LEU A 370 -10.34 0.84 0.89
CA LEU A 370 -9.77 1.29 -0.39
C LEU A 370 -9.75 0.16 -1.43
N GLY A 371 -10.88 -0.53 -1.60
CA GLY A 371 -11.03 -1.59 -2.61
C GLY A 371 -10.34 -2.92 -2.31
N SER A 372 -9.70 -3.09 -1.15
CA SER A 372 -9.02 -4.34 -0.77
C SER A 372 -9.25 -4.72 0.69
N ARG A 373 -9.33 -6.02 0.95
CA ARG A 373 -9.46 -6.65 2.27
C ARG A 373 -8.10 -6.96 2.91
N SER A 374 -7.01 -6.64 2.21
CA SER A 374 -5.64 -6.91 2.65
C SER A 374 -5.19 -6.00 3.79
N THR A 375 -4.45 -6.60 4.72
CA THR A 375 -3.75 -5.88 5.81
C THR A 375 -2.44 -5.30 5.30
N ASP A 376 -2.26 -3.99 5.43
CA ASP A 376 -0.98 -3.29 5.30
C ASP A 376 -0.42 -3.02 6.70
N THR A 377 0.58 -3.79 7.11
CA THR A 377 1.20 -3.68 8.44
C THR A 377 2.08 -2.43 8.58
N MET A 378 2.59 -1.88 7.48
CA MET A 378 3.45 -0.70 7.49
C MET A 378 2.61 0.57 7.68
N SER A 379 1.45 0.63 7.01
CA SER A 379 0.58 1.79 7.06
C SER A 379 -0.68 1.61 7.91
N GLY A 380 -0.88 0.45 8.54
CA GLY A 380 -2.06 0.16 9.36
C GLY A 380 -3.37 0.36 8.60
N ILE A 381 -3.39 0.04 7.30
CA ILE A 381 -4.59 0.11 6.44
C ILE A 381 -5.14 -1.29 6.25
N GLY A 382 -6.46 -1.43 6.37
CA GLY A 382 -7.14 -2.72 6.30
C GLY A 382 -7.38 -3.33 7.70
N PRO A 383 -7.78 -4.60 7.75
CA PRO A 383 -8.07 -5.26 9.03
C PRO A 383 -6.83 -5.38 9.91
N ALA A 384 -7.04 -5.40 11.22
CA ALA A 384 -5.98 -5.69 12.18
C ALA A 384 -5.48 -7.15 12.04
N PRO A 385 -4.25 -7.46 12.46
CA PRO A 385 -3.80 -8.84 12.63
C PRO A 385 -4.80 -9.66 13.46
N LEU A 386 -4.98 -10.92 13.10
CA LEU A 386 -5.96 -11.79 13.75
C LEU A 386 -5.62 -12.00 15.23
N ALA A 387 -6.64 -12.02 16.07
CA ALA A 387 -6.53 -12.21 17.51
C ALA A 387 -7.28 -13.48 17.97
N ALA A 388 -6.81 -14.10 19.05
CA ALA A 388 -7.52 -15.23 19.66
C ALA A 388 -8.93 -14.81 20.10
N GLY A 389 -9.90 -15.70 19.92
CA GLY A 389 -11.32 -15.48 20.18
C GLY A 389 -12.08 -14.79 19.04
N GLN A 390 -11.39 -14.16 18.08
CA GLN A 390 -12.01 -13.48 16.94
C GLN A 390 -12.77 -14.49 16.06
N LEU A 391 -14.00 -14.15 15.67
CA LEU A 391 -14.75 -14.91 14.68
C LEU A 391 -14.58 -14.28 13.30
N LEU A 392 -14.08 -15.06 12.35
CA LEU A 392 -14.04 -14.69 10.94
C LEU A 392 -15.29 -15.22 10.24
N ALA A 393 -16.15 -14.32 9.79
CA ALA A 393 -17.30 -14.68 8.98
C ALA A 393 -16.85 -15.36 7.67
N ALA A 394 -17.52 -16.47 7.32
CA ALA A 394 -17.39 -17.14 6.04
C ALA A 394 -18.72 -17.06 5.28
N GLY A 395 -18.69 -17.23 3.95
CA GLY A 395 -19.91 -17.28 3.13
C GLY A 395 -20.32 -15.99 2.41
N GLY A 396 -19.37 -15.10 2.08
CA GLY A 396 -19.65 -13.90 1.26
C GLY A 396 -19.83 -14.20 -0.24
N GLU A 397 -20.07 -13.16 -1.05
CA GLU A 397 -20.27 -13.20 -2.53
C GLU A 397 -19.06 -13.74 -3.33
N ALA A 398 -18.03 -14.30 -2.68
CA ALA A 398 -16.82 -14.78 -3.35
C ALA A 398 -16.96 -16.17 -3.99
N GLU A 399 -18.13 -16.81 -3.91
CA GLU A 399 -18.40 -18.08 -4.57
C GLU A 399 -18.45 -17.90 -6.10
N SER A 400 -17.48 -18.49 -6.81
CA SER A 400 -17.43 -18.42 -8.27
C SER A 400 -17.47 -19.78 -8.96
N GLY A 401 -17.41 -20.89 -8.20
CA GLY A 401 -17.36 -22.23 -8.76
C GLY A 401 -17.54 -23.38 -7.77
N VAL A 402 -17.43 -24.59 -8.32
CA VAL A 402 -17.45 -25.85 -7.57
C VAL A 402 -16.17 -26.05 -6.77
N VAL A 403 -16.24 -26.84 -5.70
CA VAL A 403 -15.06 -27.31 -4.96
C VAL A 403 -14.14 -28.08 -5.91
N GLY A 404 -12.85 -27.77 -5.87
CA GLY A 404 -11.84 -28.34 -6.77
C GLY A 404 -11.39 -29.74 -6.38
N HIS A 405 -10.50 -30.31 -7.20
CA HIS A 405 -9.76 -31.53 -6.86
C HIS A 405 -8.42 -31.17 -6.20
N PRO A 406 -7.79 -32.10 -5.44
CA PRO A 406 -6.43 -31.92 -4.95
C PRO A 406 -5.47 -31.43 -6.04
N GLU A 407 -4.66 -30.43 -5.73
CA GLU A 407 -3.65 -29.87 -6.64
C GLU A 407 -2.24 -30.16 -6.13
N LEU A 408 -1.27 -30.31 -7.06
CA LEU A 408 0.14 -30.37 -6.70
C LEU A 408 0.65 -28.98 -6.26
N GLN A 409 1.44 -28.98 -5.20
CA GLN A 409 2.21 -27.81 -4.76
C GLN A 409 3.52 -27.71 -5.58
N PRO A 410 4.12 -26.52 -5.73
CA PRO A 410 5.43 -26.41 -6.37
C PRO A 410 6.47 -27.12 -5.50
N ASP A 411 7.62 -27.43 -6.10
CA ASP A 411 8.80 -27.83 -5.33
C ASP A 411 9.22 -26.65 -4.45
N PHE A 412 9.46 -26.94 -3.17
CA PHE A 412 10.01 -25.97 -2.23
C PHE A 412 11.53 -26.08 -2.25
N PRO A 413 12.26 -24.96 -2.16
CA PRO A 413 13.71 -25.00 -2.08
C PRO A 413 14.14 -25.91 -0.92
N ASP A 414 15.13 -26.76 -1.18
CA ASP A 414 15.79 -27.53 -0.15
C ASP A 414 16.73 -26.62 0.68
N THR A 415 17.52 -27.21 1.58
CA THR A 415 18.54 -26.47 2.34
C THR A 415 19.73 -26.02 1.48
N GLY A 416 19.69 -26.25 0.17
CA GLY A 416 20.73 -25.88 -0.78
C GLY A 416 20.62 -24.43 -1.27
N VAL A 417 21.27 -24.15 -2.40
CA VAL A 417 21.31 -22.81 -2.98
C VAL A 417 20.03 -22.59 -3.79
N THR A 418 19.22 -21.62 -3.39
CA THR A 418 18.10 -21.14 -4.21
C THR A 418 18.64 -20.27 -5.35
N VAL A 419 18.40 -20.67 -6.60
CA VAL A 419 18.75 -19.89 -7.78
C VAL A 419 17.61 -18.92 -8.08
N LEU A 420 17.94 -17.63 -8.17
CA LEU A 420 16.99 -16.57 -8.52
C LEU A 420 17.36 -15.97 -9.87
N ASP A 421 16.43 -16.01 -10.82
CA ASP A 421 16.57 -15.31 -12.09
C ASP A 421 16.50 -13.80 -11.86
N VAL A 422 17.47 -13.07 -12.40
CA VAL A 422 17.55 -11.61 -12.30
C VAL A 422 17.27 -11.00 -13.67
N VAL A 423 16.33 -10.05 -13.70
CA VAL A 423 16.10 -9.20 -14.87
C VAL A 423 16.72 -7.83 -14.59
N PRO A 424 17.49 -7.23 -15.53
CA PRO A 424 18.04 -5.89 -15.36
C PRO A 424 16.94 -4.88 -15.01
N GLY A 425 17.19 -4.04 -14.00
CA GLY A 425 16.27 -2.99 -13.58
C GLY A 425 16.24 -1.80 -14.54
N PRO A 426 15.33 -0.82 -14.31
CA PRO A 426 15.19 0.36 -15.17
C PRO A 426 16.40 1.32 -15.13
N ARG A 427 17.40 1.04 -14.30
CA ARG A 427 18.64 1.81 -14.14
C ARG A 427 19.88 0.95 -14.36
N ALA A 428 19.74 -0.14 -15.12
CA ALA A 428 20.88 -0.97 -15.48
C ALA A 428 21.99 -0.17 -16.20
N ASP A 429 21.62 0.93 -16.87
CA ASP A 429 22.52 1.87 -17.54
C ASP A 429 23.28 2.81 -16.59
N TRP A 430 23.01 2.81 -15.28
CA TRP A 430 23.80 3.56 -14.31
C TRP A 430 25.05 2.83 -13.83
N PHE A 431 25.14 1.54 -14.12
CA PHE A 431 26.31 0.73 -13.83
C PHE A 431 27.18 0.72 -15.09
N ASP A 432 28.43 1.15 -14.95
CA ASP A 432 29.42 0.94 -15.99
C ASP A 432 29.59 -0.57 -16.21
N GLN A 433 29.71 -0.99 -17.48
CA GLN A 433 29.86 -2.40 -17.86
C GLN A 433 31.15 -3.03 -17.34
#